data_AF-A0A4Z1JV18-F1
#
_entry.id   AF-A0A4Z1JV18-F1
#
_cell.length_a   1.000
_cell.length_b   1.000
_cell.length_c   1.000
_cell.angle_alpha   90.00
_cell.angle_beta   90.00
_cell.angle_gamma   90.00
#
_symmetry.space_group_name_H-M   'P 1'
#
loop_
_entity.id
_entity.type
_entity.pdbx_description
1 polymer ?
#
loop_
_entity_poly.entity_id
_entity_poly.type
_entity_poly.pdbx_seq_one_letter_code
_entity_poly.pdbx_strand_id
1 'polypeptide(L)'
;MDRLCTVFFFCGSHTRSYDPYSGGIAMIKSFLAQLLSQNQFDLKFLSLDDIEQIKANNLNALRWLFKTLVQHLEREVTLFCIIDGIDFYCDHRGPHFKDMELVVDSCLELREATDMRAIFKLLISCSSSTELSKYIKGDCFLNLTPGERTGVEFSSSRFEREFGNEFSERYH
;
A
#
# COMPACT_ATOMS: atom_id res chain seq x y z
N MET A 1 20.97 0.95 -12.67
CA MET A 1 20.37 -0.17 -11.92
C MET A 1 19.02 0.33 -11.47
N ASP A 2 17.94 -0.33 -11.85
CA ASP A 2 16.60 0.09 -11.43
C ASP A 2 16.47 -0.11 -9.92
N ARG A 3 16.06 0.93 -9.20
CA ARG A 3 15.90 0.89 -7.75
C ARG A 3 14.44 0.61 -7.41
N LEU A 4 14.21 -0.49 -6.70
CA LEU A 4 12.88 -0.84 -6.21
C LEU A 4 12.61 -0.12 -4.89
N CYS A 5 11.48 0.56 -4.80
CA CYS A 5 10.96 1.16 -3.59
C CYS A 5 9.58 0.53 -3.31
N THR A 6 9.25 0.29 -2.05
CA THR A 6 7.96 -0.29 -1.70
C THR A 6 7.38 0.42 -0.50
N VAL A 7 6.13 0.85 -0.64
CA VAL A 7 5.29 1.31 0.46
C VAL A 7 4.11 0.36 0.58
N PHE A 8 3.77 -0.01 1.81
CA PHE A 8 2.71 -0.99 2.04
C PHE A 8 1.85 -0.65 3.25
N PHE A 9 0.60 -1.09 3.23
CA PHE A 9 -0.30 -1.02 4.37
C PHE A 9 -1.14 -2.29 4.45
N PHE A 10 -1.01 -2.99 5.59
CA PHE A 10 -1.74 -4.22 5.87
C PHE A 10 -2.99 -3.91 6.67
N CYS A 11 -4.12 -3.73 5.99
CA CYS A 11 -5.39 -3.31 6.59
C CYS A 11 -5.81 -4.22 7.74
N GLY A 12 -5.62 -5.55 7.59
CA GLY A 12 -5.96 -6.54 8.62
C GLY A 12 -5.19 -6.39 9.93
N SER A 13 -4.01 -5.76 9.90
CA SER A 13 -3.22 -5.46 11.11
C SER A 13 -3.80 -4.31 11.92
N HIS A 14 -4.73 -3.53 11.34
CA HIS A 14 -5.26 -2.30 11.90
C HIS A 14 -6.77 -2.35 12.13
N THR A 15 -7.27 -3.45 12.69
CA THR A 15 -8.70 -3.75 12.83
C THR A 15 -9.23 -3.67 14.27
N ARG A 16 -8.35 -3.41 15.24
CA ARG A 16 -8.73 -3.36 16.65
C ARG A 16 -9.60 -2.14 16.93
N SER A 17 -10.55 -2.27 17.85
CA SER A 17 -11.32 -1.13 18.34
C SER A 17 -10.39 -0.05 18.89
N TYR A 18 -10.57 1.19 18.45
CA TYR A 18 -9.74 2.34 18.83
C TYR A 18 -8.27 2.25 18.43
N ASP A 19 -7.91 1.45 17.43
CA ASP A 19 -6.56 1.48 16.88
C ASP A 19 -6.27 2.86 16.24
N PRO A 20 -5.30 3.64 16.78
CA PRO A 20 -4.96 4.95 16.24
C PRO A 20 -4.31 4.88 14.85
N TYR A 21 -3.98 3.68 14.37
CA TYR A 21 -3.37 3.41 13.07
C TYR A 21 -4.36 2.85 12.05
N SER A 22 -5.67 2.94 12.32
CA SER A 22 -6.72 2.56 11.37
C SER A 22 -7.12 3.68 10.41
N GLY A 23 -7.62 3.28 9.23
CA GLY A 23 -8.23 4.17 8.25
C GLY A 23 -7.25 4.87 7.30
N GLY A 24 -7.81 5.71 6.43
CA GLY A 24 -7.11 6.33 5.30
C GLY A 24 -6.03 7.31 5.75
N ILE A 25 -6.30 8.10 6.80
CA ILE A 25 -5.31 9.02 7.37
C ILE A 25 -4.07 8.25 7.86
N ALA A 26 -4.27 7.13 8.57
CA ALA A 26 -3.15 6.33 9.05
C ALA A 26 -2.41 5.64 7.90
N MET A 27 -3.15 5.12 6.91
CA MET A 27 -2.58 4.52 5.69
C MET A 27 -1.64 5.49 4.97
N ILE A 28 -2.12 6.70 4.66
CA ILE A 28 -1.30 7.64 3.88
C ILE A 28 -0.10 8.16 4.68
N LYS A 29 -0.24 8.32 6.00
CA LYS A 29 0.90 8.64 6.88
C LYS A 29 1.92 7.51 6.89
N SER A 30 1.47 6.26 6.89
CA SER A 30 2.36 5.10 6.77
C SER A 30 3.12 5.11 5.45
N PHE A 31 2.45 5.37 4.33
CA PHE A 31 3.09 5.51 3.02
C PHE A 31 4.11 6.64 3.00
N LEU A 32 3.76 7.81 3.52
CA LEU A 32 4.69 8.95 3.62
C LEU A 32 5.92 8.61 4.47
N ALA A 33 5.73 8.00 5.64
CA ALA A 33 6.84 7.61 6.50
C ALA A 33 7.78 6.62 5.80
N GLN A 34 7.23 5.58 5.16
CA GLN A 34 8.01 4.60 4.41
C GLN A 34 8.73 5.25 3.22
N LEU A 35 8.05 6.09 2.44
CA LEU A 35 8.61 6.78 1.29
C LEU A 35 9.77 7.72 1.69
N LEU A 36 9.57 8.53 2.73
CA LEU A 36 10.59 9.45 3.27
C LEU A 36 11.78 8.69 3.89
N SER A 37 11.56 7.50 4.46
CA SER A 37 12.65 6.69 5.02
C SER A 37 13.55 6.05 3.96
N GLN A 38 13.02 5.83 2.75
CA GLN A 38 13.69 5.11 1.67
C GLN A 38 14.32 6.04 0.62
N ASN A 39 14.06 7.35 0.71
CA ASN A 39 14.43 8.32 -0.32
C ASN A 39 14.83 9.66 0.31
N GLN A 40 15.78 10.36 -0.29
CA GLN A 40 16.10 11.72 0.10
C GLN A 40 15.25 12.69 -0.73
N PHE A 41 14.48 13.54 -0.06
CA PHE A 41 13.67 14.58 -0.70
C PHE A 41 14.12 15.97 -0.24
N ASP A 42 14.16 16.92 -1.17
CA ASP A 42 14.21 18.33 -0.81
C ASP A 42 12.80 18.80 -0.47
N LEU A 43 12.53 19.04 0.81
CA LEU A 43 11.21 19.44 1.33
C LEU A 43 11.02 20.96 1.35
N LYS A 44 11.92 21.76 0.74
CA LYS A 44 11.82 23.23 0.71
C LYS A 44 10.59 23.76 -0.03
N PHE A 45 9.89 22.94 -0.81
CA PHE A 45 8.64 23.32 -1.46
C PHE A 45 7.47 23.45 -0.47
N LEU A 46 7.60 22.93 0.76
CA LEU A 46 6.57 23.05 1.79
C LEU A 46 6.54 24.45 2.38
N SER A 47 5.37 25.08 2.34
CA SER A 47 5.10 26.30 3.09
C SER A 47 4.82 26.01 4.56
N LEU A 48 4.80 27.06 5.40
CA LEU A 48 4.42 26.92 6.81
C LEU A 48 2.97 26.41 6.95
N ASP A 49 2.05 26.87 6.10
CA ASP A 49 0.66 26.41 6.09
C ASP A 49 0.55 24.93 5.74
N ASP A 50 1.28 24.46 4.72
CA ASP A 50 1.32 23.04 4.36
C ASP A 50 1.75 22.18 5.57
N ILE A 51 2.79 22.61 6.28
CA ILE A 51 3.31 21.91 7.46
C ILE A 51 2.26 21.88 8.57
N GLU A 52 1.52 22.97 8.80
CA GLU A 52 0.45 23.02 9.80
C GLU A 52 -0.72 22.09 9.43
N GLN A 53 -1.14 22.08 8.17
CA GLN A 53 -2.19 21.18 7.68
C GLN A 53 -1.78 19.70 7.79
N ILE A 54 -0.53 19.37 7.45
CA ILE A 54 0.03 18.02 7.59
C ILE A 54 0.03 17.60 9.07
N LYS A 55 0.48 18.49 9.98
CA LYS A 55 0.48 18.24 11.43
C LYS A 55 -0.94 18.06 12.00
N ALA A 56 -1.92 18.75 11.44
CA ALA A 56 -3.33 18.61 11.80
C ALA A 56 -3.99 17.34 11.25
N ASN A 57 -3.23 16.46 10.58
CA ASN A 57 -3.74 15.28 9.87
C ASN A 57 -4.81 15.62 8.82
N ASN A 58 -4.71 16.79 8.17
CA ASN A 58 -5.58 17.14 7.07
C ASN A 58 -5.35 16.15 5.91
N LEU A 59 -6.37 15.33 5.61
CA LEU A 59 -6.26 14.28 4.62
C LEU A 59 -5.90 14.80 3.22
N ASN A 60 -6.42 15.96 2.82
CA ASN A 60 -6.11 16.53 1.50
C ASN A 60 -4.66 17.00 1.42
N ALA A 61 -4.12 17.59 2.49
CA ALA A 61 -2.71 17.97 2.55
C ALA A 61 -1.79 16.73 2.51
N LEU A 62 -2.15 15.66 3.22
CA LEU A 62 -1.41 14.39 3.19
C LEU A 62 -1.45 13.73 1.80
N ARG A 63 -2.61 13.73 1.14
CA ARG A 63 -2.80 13.23 -0.24
C ARG A 63 -1.96 14.01 -1.24
N TRP A 64 -2.03 15.33 -1.17
CA TRP A 64 -1.20 16.20 -1.99
C TRP A 64 0.29 15.90 -1.78
N LEU A 65 0.76 15.86 -0.53
CA LEU A 65 2.15 15.57 -0.22
C LEU A 65 2.59 14.22 -0.79
N PHE A 66 1.80 13.17 -0.59
CA PHE A 66 2.12 11.85 -1.11
C PHE A 66 2.27 11.87 -2.63
N LYS A 67 1.30 12.46 -3.35
CA LYS A 67 1.38 12.59 -4.81
C LYS A 67 2.61 13.36 -5.26
N THR A 68 2.87 14.50 -4.62
CA THR A 68 4.04 15.34 -4.93
C THR A 68 5.34 14.58 -4.73
N LEU A 69 5.52 13.88 -3.61
CA LEU A 69 6.74 13.11 -3.36
C LEU A 69 6.92 11.97 -4.38
N VAL A 70 5.85 11.25 -4.73
CA VAL A 70 5.90 10.19 -5.75
C VAL A 70 6.30 10.75 -7.11
N GLN A 71 5.75 11.90 -7.52
CA GLN A 71 6.10 12.55 -8.78
C GLN A 71 7.55 13.05 -8.84
N HIS A 72 8.15 13.36 -7.68
CA HIS A 72 9.54 13.79 -7.56
C HIS A 72 10.56 12.63 -7.47
N LEU A 73 10.11 11.38 -7.48
CA LEU A 73 11.02 10.24 -7.53
C LEU A 73 11.88 10.26 -8.79
N GLU A 74 13.10 9.75 -8.66
CA GLU A 74 14.06 9.62 -9.76
C GLU A 74 13.55 8.63 -10.83
N ARG A 75 14.04 8.81 -12.07
CA ARG A 75 13.55 8.07 -13.24
C ARG A 75 13.80 6.55 -13.13
N GLU A 76 14.86 6.17 -12.45
CA GLU A 76 15.29 4.78 -12.26
C GLU A 76 14.51 4.07 -11.13
N VAL A 77 13.56 4.75 -10.48
CA VAL A 77 12.77 4.18 -9.40
C VAL A 77 11.53 3.49 -9.92
N THR A 78 11.30 2.26 -9.48
CA THR A 78 9.97 1.63 -9.53
C THR A 78 9.39 1.59 -8.12
N LEU A 79 8.32 2.34 -7.89
CA LEU A 79 7.59 2.36 -6.64
C LEU A 79 6.42 1.38 -6.70
N PHE A 80 6.45 0.37 -5.83
CA PHE A 80 5.30 -0.48 -5.53
C PHE A 80 4.52 0.12 -4.36
N CYS A 81 3.24 0.42 -4.56
CA CYS A 81 2.29 0.77 -3.51
C CYS A 81 1.36 -0.42 -3.29
N ILE A 82 1.42 -1.01 -2.09
CA ILE A 82 0.70 -2.23 -1.75
C ILE A 82 -0.34 -1.92 -0.68
N ILE A 83 -1.61 -2.18 -1.00
CA ILE A 83 -2.73 -2.11 -0.06
C ILE A 83 -3.26 -3.52 0.10
N ASP A 84 -3.02 -4.11 1.27
CA ASP A 84 -3.40 -5.51 1.52
C ASP A 84 -4.64 -5.60 2.41
N GLY A 85 -5.65 -6.35 1.98
CA GLY A 85 -6.89 -6.59 2.71
C GLY A 85 -7.84 -5.39 2.72
N ILE A 86 -8.04 -4.72 1.57
CA ILE A 86 -8.83 -3.48 1.56
C ILE A 86 -10.29 -3.68 2.03
N ASP A 87 -10.81 -4.90 1.98
CA ASP A 87 -12.13 -5.31 2.47
C ASP A 87 -12.39 -4.92 3.93
N PHE A 88 -11.36 -4.84 4.78
CA PHE A 88 -11.52 -4.38 6.17
C PHE A 88 -12.09 -2.96 6.29
N TYR A 89 -12.04 -2.16 5.22
CA TYR A 89 -12.51 -0.77 5.20
C TYR A 89 -13.59 -0.50 4.15
N CYS A 90 -14.14 -1.54 3.52
CA CYS A 90 -15.11 -1.40 2.41
C CYS A 90 -16.58 -1.20 2.86
N ASP A 91 -16.90 -1.18 4.15
CA ASP A 91 -18.27 -0.86 4.60
C ASP A 91 -18.52 0.64 4.44
N HIS A 92 -19.36 1.03 3.49
CA HIS A 92 -19.80 2.40 3.21
C HIS A 92 -20.39 3.16 4.42
N ARG A 93 -20.85 2.44 5.44
CA ARG A 93 -21.36 3.01 6.70
C ARG A 93 -20.28 3.07 7.79
N GLY A 94 -19.12 2.48 7.52
CA GLY A 94 -17.98 2.46 8.42
C GLY A 94 -17.31 3.83 8.52
N PRO A 95 -16.67 4.13 9.66
CA PRO A 95 -16.07 5.44 9.94
C PRO A 95 -14.89 5.78 9.02
N HIS A 96 -14.27 4.77 8.41
CA HIS A 96 -13.07 4.88 7.59
C HIS A 96 -13.33 4.64 6.10
N PHE A 97 -14.58 4.55 5.65
CA PHE A 97 -14.81 4.29 4.23
C PHE A 97 -14.37 5.48 3.37
N LYS A 98 -14.75 6.69 3.78
CA LYS A 98 -14.58 7.87 2.94
C LYS A 98 -13.13 8.33 2.84
N ASP A 99 -12.36 8.25 3.93
CA ASP A 99 -10.94 8.58 3.90
C ASP A 99 -10.14 7.52 3.13
N MET A 100 -10.46 6.23 3.29
CA MET A 100 -9.84 5.14 2.52
C MET A 100 -10.12 5.27 1.02
N GLU A 101 -11.36 5.56 0.64
CA GLU A 101 -11.75 5.83 -0.75
C GLU A 101 -10.88 6.94 -1.35
N LEU A 102 -10.69 8.05 -0.63
CA LEU A 102 -9.87 9.17 -1.08
C LEU A 102 -8.37 8.83 -1.24
N VAL A 103 -7.83 7.96 -0.39
CA VAL A 103 -6.43 7.52 -0.49
C VAL A 103 -6.23 6.55 -1.66
N VAL A 104 -7.17 5.62 -1.86
CA VAL A 104 -7.17 4.71 -3.02
C VAL A 104 -7.30 5.51 -4.32
N ASP A 105 -8.20 6.49 -4.35
CA ASP A 105 -8.37 7.43 -5.47
C ASP A 105 -7.04 8.14 -5.80
N SER A 106 -6.32 8.65 -4.80
CA SER A 106 -5.00 9.26 -5.03
C SER A 106 -3.95 8.29 -5.59
N CYS A 107 -4.00 7.02 -5.21
CA CYS A 107 -3.12 6.00 -5.80
C CYS A 107 -3.49 5.71 -7.27
N LEU A 108 -4.78 5.69 -7.60
CA LEU A 108 -5.25 5.53 -8.97
C LEU A 108 -4.89 6.74 -9.83
N GLU A 109 -5.04 7.96 -9.32
CA GLU A 109 -4.59 9.18 -9.99
C GLU A 109 -3.09 9.13 -10.32
N LEU A 110 -2.25 8.62 -9.42
CA LEU A 110 -0.81 8.43 -9.67
C LEU A 110 -0.55 7.37 -10.74
N ARG A 111 -1.32 6.27 -10.77
CA ARG A 111 -1.20 5.25 -11.82
C ARG A 111 -1.50 5.83 -13.20
N GLU A 112 -2.50 6.70 -13.32
CA GLU A 112 -2.91 7.31 -14.59
C GLU A 112 -2.10 8.56 -14.96
N ALA A 113 -1.22 9.04 -14.07
CA ALA A 113 -0.41 10.23 -14.29
C ALA A 113 0.64 10.02 -15.40
N THR A 114 0.68 10.96 -16.35
CA THR A 114 1.59 10.91 -17.51
C THR A 114 2.87 11.71 -17.31
N ASP A 115 2.95 12.51 -16.24
CA ASP A 115 4.06 13.41 -15.92
C ASP A 115 5.06 12.81 -14.93
N MET A 116 4.94 11.52 -14.61
CA MET A 116 5.83 10.84 -13.68
C MET A 116 7.14 10.41 -14.31
N ARG A 117 8.23 10.62 -13.58
CA ARG A 117 9.57 10.12 -13.96
C ARG A 117 9.76 8.66 -13.55
N ALA A 118 9.29 8.31 -12.36
CA ALA A 118 9.33 6.96 -11.81
C ALA A 118 8.16 6.10 -12.32
N ILE A 119 8.34 4.78 -12.28
CA ILE A 119 7.26 3.82 -12.56
C ILE A 119 6.48 3.58 -11.26
N PHE A 120 5.18 3.85 -11.27
CA PHE A 120 4.30 3.55 -10.15
C PHE A 120 3.47 2.29 -10.43
N LYS A 121 3.47 1.37 -9.47
CA LYS A 121 2.71 0.12 -9.52
C LYS A 121 1.83 0.02 -8.29
N LEU A 122 0.52 -0.01 -8.49
CA LEU A 122 -0.47 -0.18 -7.43
C LEU A 122 -0.93 -1.63 -7.37
N LEU A 123 -0.81 -2.26 -6.20
CA LEU A 123 -1.32 -3.59 -5.92
C LEU A 123 -2.32 -3.49 -4.78
N ILE A 124 -3.55 -3.96 -5.00
CA ILE A 124 -4.59 -3.98 -3.99
C ILE A 124 -5.09 -5.41 -3.84
N SER A 125 -5.05 -5.96 -2.63
CA SER A 125 -5.63 -7.28 -2.33
C SER A 125 -6.96 -7.12 -1.59
N CYS A 126 -7.88 -8.06 -1.84
CA CYS A 126 -9.20 -8.09 -1.25
C CYS A 126 -9.68 -9.54 -1.11
N SER A 127 -10.24 -9.91 0.04
CA SER A 127 -10.71 -11.27 0.30
C SER A 127 -12.06 -11.61 -0.35
N SER A 128 -12.81 -10.58 -0.76
CA SER A 128 -14.15 -10.72 -1.33
C SER A 128 -14.35 -9.80 -2.53
N SER A 129 -15.29 -10.14 -3.41
CA SER A 129 -15.74 -9.26 -4.49
C SER A 129 -16.42 -8.00 -3.88
N THR A 130 -15.63 -7.02 -3.46
CA THR A 130 -16.14 -5.77 -2.87
C THR A 130 -16.57 -4.74 -3.91
N GLU A 131 -17.33 -3.73 -3.46
CA GLU A 131 -17.66 -2.50 -4.20
C GLU A 131 -16.42 -1.74 -4.72
N LEU A 132 -15.23 -1.96 -4.13
CA LEU A 132 -13.98 -1.41 -4.66
C LEU A 132 -13.54 -2.03 -5.99
N SER A 133 -14.08 -3.20 -6.38
CA SER A 133 -13.88 -3.76 -7.72
C SER A 133 -14.35 -2.81 -8.83
N LYS A 134 -15.28 -1.88 -8.54
CA LYS A 134 -15.73 -0.84 -9.47
C LYS A 134 -14.62 0.14 -9.85
N TYR A 135 -13.64 0.34 -8.96
CA TYR A 135 -12.48 1.19 -9.19
C TYR A 135 -11.34 0.47 -9.92
N ILE A 136 -11.35 -0.87 -9.93
CA ILE A 136 -10.36 -1.71 -10.62
C ILE A 136 -10.93 -2.09 -11.99
N LYS A 137 -10.83 -1.18 -12.97
CA LYS A 137 -11.24 -1.44 -14.36
C LYS A 137 -10.06 -1.95 -15.20
N GLY A 138 -10.25 -3.04 -15.94
CA GLY A 138 -9.33 -3.56 -16.96
C GLY A 138 -8.68 -4.92 -16.63
N ASP A 139 -7.65 -5.29 -17.41
CA ASP A 139 -6.90 -6.57 -17.32
C ASP A 139 -6.00 -6.70 -16.08
N CYS A 140 -6.11 -5.79 -15.11
CA CYS A 140 -5.29 -5.74 -13.90
C CYS A 140 -6.00 -6.35 -12.68
N PHE A 141 -6.91 -7.30 -12.89
CA PHE A 141 -7.57 -8.06 -11.83
C PHE A 141 -7.06 -9.50 -11.86
N LEU A 142 -6.28 -9.87 -10.85
CA LEU A 142 -5.89 -11.26 -10.64
C LEU A 142 -6.88 -11.88 -9.64
N ASN A 143 -7.83 -12.66 -10.15
CA ASN A 143 -8.67 -13.47 -9.27
C ASN A 143 -7.83 -14.65 -8.77
N LEU A 144 -7.35 -14.54 -7.54
CA LEU A 144 -6.80 -15.68 -6.81
C LEU A 144 -7.98 -16.47 -6.25
N THR A 145 -8.71 -17.17 -7.12
CA THR A 145 -9.58 -18.24 -6.63
C THR A 145 -8.68 -19.17 -5.83
N PRO A 146 -9.07 -19.55 -4.59
CA PRO A 146 -8.44 -20.69 -3.97
C PRO A 146 -8.54 -21.81 -5.01
N GLY A 147 -7.41 -22.26 -5.56
CA GLY A 147 -7.44 -23.41 -6.43
C GLY A 147 -8.17 -24.54 -5.70
N GLU A 148 -8.72 -25.51 -6.43
CA GLU A 148 -8.93 -26.82 -5.81
C GLU A 148 -7.68 -27.11 -4.99
N ARG A 149 -7.84 -27.43 -3.70
CA ARG A 149 -6.69 -27.76 -2.85
C ARG A 149 -5.95 -28.90 -3.54
N THR A 150 -4.93 -28.60 -4.33
CA THR A 150 -4.20 -29.59 -5.13
C THR A 150 -3.28 -30.43 -4.25
N GLY A 151 -3.48 -30.40 -2.92
CA GLY A 151 -2.60 -31.02 -1.93
C GLY A 151 -1.20 -30.40 -1.91
N VAL A 152 -0.94 -29.33 -2.68
CA VAL A 152 0.31 -28.57 -2.62
C VAL A 152 0.20 -27.55 -1.48
N GLU A 153 0.10 -28.08 -0.26
CA GLU A 153 0.31 -27.31 0.96
C GLU A 153 1.81 -27.00 1.12
N PHE A 154 2.16 -26.16 2.10
CA PHE A 154 3.55 -26.04 2.53
C PHE A 154 4.11 -27.45 2.81
N SER A 155 5.02 -27.90 1.97
CA SER A 155 5.68 -29.18 2.11
C SER A 155 7.00 -28.94 2.83
N SER A 156 7.06 -29.30 4.11
CA SER A 156 8.31 -29.27 4.89
C SER A 156 9.43 -30.01 4.15
N SER A 157 9.10 -31.10 3.47
CA SER A 157 10.03 -31.89 2.65
C SER A 157 10.53 -31.18 1.38
N ARG A 158 9.72 -30.32 0.72
CA ARG A 158 10.24 -29.42 -0.33
C ARG A 158 11.09 -28.32 0.28
N PHE A 159 10.65 -27.73 1.38
CA PHE A 159 11.37 -26.65 2.05
C PHE A 159 12.76 -27.10 2.51
N GLU A 160 12.86 -28.25 3.17
CA GLU A 160 14.12 -28.88 3.61
C GLU A 160 15.03 -29.24 2.43
N ARG A 161 14.46 -29.70 1.31
CA ARG A 161 15.25 -30.01 0.10
C ARG A 161 15.88 -28.75 -0.52
N GLU A 162 15.16 -27.64 -0.54
CA GLU A 162 15.65 -26.40 -1.16
C GLU A 162 16.54 -25.56 -0.21
N PHE A 163 16.33 -25.66 1.11
CA PHE A 163 17.07 -24.87 2.12
C PHE A 163 18.13 -25.64 2.91
N GLY A 164 18.22 -26.96 2.74
CA GLY A 164 19.19 -27.80 3.46
C GLY A 164 18.84 -28.00 4.94
N ASN A 165 19.37 -29.08 5.51
CA ASN A 165 19.04 -29.58 6.86
C ASN A 165 19.45 -28.66 8.04
N GLU A 166 19.93 -27.44 7.83
CA GLU A 166 20.40 -26.57 8.93
C GLU A 166 19.26 -25.91 9.75
N PHE A 167 18.01 -26.00 9.29
CA PHE A 167 16.87 -25.35 9.97
C PHE A 167 16.11 -26.24 10.96
N SER A 168 16.36 -27.55 11.00
CA SER A 168 15.56 -28.48 11.83
C SER A 168 15.95 -28.51 13.31
N GLU A 169 17.10 -27.95 13.72
CA GLU A 169 17.57 -28.02 15.11
C GLU A 169 17.16 -26.84 16.02
N ARG A 170 16.43 -25.83 15.52
CA ARG A 170 16.12 -24.62 16.32
C ARG A 170 14.72 -24.54 16.94
N TYR A 171 13.88 -25.56 16.78
CA TYR A 171 12.53 -25.56 17.36
C TYR A 171 12.19 -26.91 18.00
N HIS A 172 12.92 -27.24 19.07
CA HIS A 172 12.46 -28.16 20.11
C HIS A 172 12.50 -27.45 21.47
#